data_AF-A0A1G1AV35-F1
#
_entry.id   AF-A0A1G1AV35-F1
#
_cell.length_a   1.000
_cell.length_b   1.000
_cell.length_c   1.000
_cell.angle_alpha   90.00
_cell.angle_beta   90.00
_cell.angle_gamma   90.00
#
_symmetry.space_group_name_H-M   'P 1'
#
loop_
_entity.id
_entity.type
_entity.pdbx_description
1 polymer ?
#
loop_
_entity_poly.entity_id
_entity_poly.type
_entity_poly.pdbx_seq_one_letter_code
_entity_poly.pdbx_strand_id
1 'polypeptide(L)'
;MSTLLGVENKKLFPCPLCGEGLEVSQSKKGKPYVVCNGCGVQMFVRNEGGIRTVEKLVAQAETKNIWERLAGLEERYKRQCTKCGKKFWIADELVETSWFDGKFIGYRCPEEGCGGVAKPEERA
;
A
#
# COMPACT_ATOMS: atom_id res chain seq x y z
N MET A 1 -3.20 30.92 29.89
CA MET A 1 -2.21 30.94 28.80
C MET A 1 -2.18 29.56 28.16
N SER A 2 -2.24 29.58 26.83
CA SER A 2 -2.33 28.50 25.85
C SER A 2 -1.62 27.19 26.16
N THR A 3 -2.26 26.07 25.82
CA THR A 3 -1.68 25.11 24.86
C THR A 3 -2.82 24.36 24.16
N LEU A 4 -3.25 24.88 23.00
CA LEU A 4 -3.98 24.09 22.02
C LEU A 4 -2.96 23.12 21.43
N LEU A 5 -3.07 21.83 21.78
CA LEU A 5 -2.40 20.78 21.03
C LEU A 5 -3.03 20.75 19.64
N GLY A 6 -2.44 21.49 18.71
CA GLY A 6 -2.75 21.41 17.30
C GLY A 6 -2.45 19.98 16.85
N VAL A 7 -3.51 19.19 16.68
CA VAL A 7 -3.44 17.97 15.88
C VAL A 7 -3.25 18.45 14.45
N GLU A 8 -2.01 18.69 14.04
CA GLU A 8 -1.72 18.90 12.64
C GLU A 8 -2.09 17.61 11.91
N ASN A 9 -3.17 17.64 11.13
CA ASN A 9 -3.52 16.54 10.23
C ASN A 9 -2.33 16.30 9.32
N LYS A 10 -1.61 15.21 9.60
CA LYS A 10 -0.43 14.85 8.85
C LYS A 10 -0.83 14.60 7.41
N LYS A 11 -0.24 15.39 6.52
CA LYS A 11 -0.40 15.26 5.08
C LYS A 11 0.28 13.97 4.62
N LEU A 12 -0.50 12.93 4.37
CA LEU A 12 0.01 11.62 3.97
C LEU A 12 -0.09 11.39 2.46
N PHE A 13 0.89 10.67 1.91
CA PHE A 13 0.90 10.21 0.52
C PHE A 13 1.31 8.73 0.48
N PRO A 14 0.61 7.87 -0.28
CA PRO A 14 0.88 6.43 -0.24
C PRO A 14 2.22 6.08 -0.91
N CYS A 15 2.95 5.14 -0.32
CA CYS A 15 4.11 4.52 -0.95
C CYS A 15 3.67 3.79 -2.22
N PRO A 16 4.33 4.00 -3.38
CA PRO A 16 3.94 3.33 -4.63
C PRO A 16 4.20 1.82 -4.63
N LEU A 17 4.95 1.29 -3.67
CA LEU A 17 5.27 -0.15 -3.59
C LEU A 17 4.44 -0.89 -2.53
N CYS A 18 4.31 -0.32 -1.33
CA CYS A 18 3.62 -0.99 -0.22
C CYS A 18 2.28 -0.38 0.16
N GLY A 19 1.91 0.78 -0.38
CA GLY A 19 0.67 1.49 -0.05
C GLY A 19 0.70 2.27 1.27
N GLU A 20 1.74 2.11 2.10
CA GLU A 20 1.87 2.76 3.41
C GLU A 20 1.76 4.29 3.30
N GLY A 21 1.02 4.90 4.21
CA GLY A 21 0.88 6.36 4.26
C GLY A 21 2.16 7.03 4.74
N LEU A 22 2.84 7.73 3.83
CA LEU A 22 4.09 8.44 4.11
C LEU A 22 3.82 9.91 4.39
N GLU A 23 4.43 10.44 5.44
CA GLU A 23 4.35 11.86 5.75
C GLU A 23 5.05 12.71 4.67
N VAL A 24 4.31 13.66 4.10
CA VAL A 24 4.82 14.56 3.07
C VAL A 24 5.65 15.66 3.72
N SER A 25 6.97 15.55 3.57
CA SER A 25 7.93 16.51 4.07
C SER A 25 8.27 17.57 3.04
N GLN A 26 8.83 18.70 3.47
CA GLN A 26 9.31 19.77 2.58
C GLN A 26 10.82 19.94 2.70
N SER A 27 11.50 20.09 1.56
CA SER A 27 12.91 20.49 1.53
C SER A 27 13.07 21.95 1.98
N LYS A 28 14.32 22.39 2.20
CA LYS A 28 14.65 23.80 2.51
C LYS A 28 14.11 24.80 1.47
N LYS A 29 13.83 24.34 0.24
CA LYS A 29 13.25 25.16 -0.85
C LYS A 29 11.74 24.95 -1.03
N GLY A 30 11.06 24.38 -0.04
CA GLY A 30 9.62 24.10 -0.08
C GLY A 30 9.20 22.97 -1.02
N LYS A 31 10.15 22.22 -1.60
CA LYS A 31 9.83 21.11 -2.53
C LYS A 31 9.38 19.87 -1.74
N PRO A 32 8.20 19.29 -2.02
CA PRO A 32 7.69 18.16 -1.29
C PRO A 32 8.42 16.87 -1.65
N TYR A 33 8.57 15.99 -0.67
CA TYR A 33 9.16 14.67 -0.82
C TYR A 33 8.61 13.69 0.21
N VAL A 34 8.74 12.40 -0.09
CA VAL A 34 8.38 11.29 0.81
C VAL A 34 9.49 10.25 0.83
N VAL A 35 9.62 9.54 1.95
CA VAL A 35 10.59 8.46 2.16
C VAL A 35 9.86 7.27 2.80
N CYS A 36 10.00 6.09 2.21
CA CYS A 36 9.59 4.82 2.80
C CYS A 36 10.83 4.00 3.13
N ASN A 37 11.18 3.92 4.41
CA ASN A 37 12.35 3.16 4.87
C ASN A 37 12.16 1.65 4.68
N GLY A 38 10.93 1.14 4.83
CA GLY A 38 10.63 -0.28 4.66
C GLY A 38 10.82 -0.78 3.23
N CYS A 39 10.53 0.07 2.23
CA CYS A 39 10.72 -0.26 0.82
C CYS A 39 12.01 0.31 0.21
N GLY A 40 12.74 1.17 0.93
CA GLY A 40 13.89 1.89 0.40
C GLY A 40 13.56 2.90 -0.71
N VAL A 41 12.30 3.35 -0.80
CA VAL A 41 11.85 4.29 -1.84
C VAL A 41 11.90 5.72 -1.34
N GLN A 42 12.40 6.62 -2.19
CA GLN A 42 12.33 8.05 -1.97
C GLN A 42 11.81 8.74 -3.23
N MET A 43 10.83 9.64 -3.06
CA MET A 43 10.22 10.34 -4.18
C MET A 43 10.28 11.85 -3.96
N PHE A 44 10.81 12.56 -4.95
CA PHE A 44 10.93 14.02 -4.94
C PHE A 44 10.12 14.63 -6.08
N VAL A 45 9.28 15.61 -5.77
CA VAL A 45 8.45 16.29 -6.78
C VAL A 45 9.04 17.67 -7.02
N ARG A 46 9.55 17.90 -8.24
CA ARG A 46 10.43 19.05 -8.52
C ARG A 46 9.77 20.17 -9.33
N ASN A 47 9.02 19.82 -10.37
CA ASN A 47 8.36 20.79 -11.24
C ASN A 47 7.07 21.34 -10.61
N GLU A 48 6.68 22.56 -10.97
CA GLU A 48 5.52 23.22 -10.34
C GLU A 48 4.21 22.46 -10.57
N GLY A 49 4.00 21.92 -11.78
CA GLY A 49 2.81 21.15 -12.10
C GLY A 49 2.65 19.90 -11.24
N GLY A 50 3.74 19.15 -11.04
CA GLY A 50 3.76 17.99 -10.15
C GLY A 50 3.54 18.38 -8.69
N ILE A 51 4.16 19.47 -8.23
CA ILE A 51 4.01 19.96 -6.85
C ILE A 51 2.55 20.28 -6.56
N ARG A 52 1.90 21.10 -7.41
CA ARG A 52 0.48 21.44 -7.29
C ARG A 52 -0.40 20.20 -7.31
N THR A 53 -0.05 19.22 -8.13
CA THR A 53 -0.79 17.95 -8.22
C THR A 53 -0.72 17.17 -6.90
N VAL A 54 0.47 17.02 -6.33
CA VAL A 54 0.64 16.30 -5.05
C VAL A 54 -0.04 17.05 -3.91
N GLU A 55 0.12 18.38 -3.82
CA GLU A 55 -0.57 19.18 -2.80
C GLU A 55 -2.09 19.00 -2.86
N LYS A 56 -2.67 19.03 -4.06
CA LYS A 56 -4.10 18.79 -4.28
C LYS A 56 -4.51 17.38 -3.87
N LEU A 57 -3.74 16.36 -4.26
CA LEU A 57 -4.05 14.96 -3.93
C LEU A 57 -4.02 14.72 -2.43
N VAL A 58 -3.01 15.24 -1.75
CA VAL A 58 -2.81 15.07 -0.31
C VAL A 58 -3.87 15.83 0.48
N ALA A 59 -4.24 17.04 0.08
CA ALA A 59 -5.36 17.77 0.68
C ALA A 59 -6.71 17.07 0.49
N GLN A 60 -6.86 16.30 -0.60
CA GLN A 60 -8.09 15.54 -0.89
C GLN A 60 -8.08 14.12 -0.31
N ALA A 61 -6.96 13.63 0.19
CA ALA A 61 -6.82 12.23 0.62
C ALA A 61 -7.76 11.88 1.79
N GLU A 62 -7.90 12.81 2.75
CA GLU A 62 -8.82 12.65 3.90
C GLU A 62 -10.29 12.74 3.48
N THR A 63 -10.64 13.62 2.54
CA THR A 63 -12.04 13.85 2.14
C THR A 63 -12.57 12.83 1.14
N LYS A 64 -11.67 12.16 0.39
CA LYS A 64 -12.04 11.18 -0.64
C LYS A 64 -11.92 9.73 -0.19
N ASN A 65 -11.75 9.48 1.11
CA ASN A 65 -11.59 8.15 1.68
C ASN A 65 -10.52 7.32 0.94
N ILE A 66 -9.44 7.97 0.49
CA ILE A 66 -8.40 7.30 -0.30
C ILE A 66 -7.76 6.18 0.52
N TRP A 67 -7.62 6.38 1.82
CA TRP A 67 -7.12 5.37 2.74
C TRP A 67 -8.05 4.17 2.88
N GLU A 68 -9.38 4.37 2.93
CA GLU A 68 -10.33 3.25 2.93
C GLU A 68 -10.26 2.48 1.60
N ARG A 69 -10.13 3.19 0.48
CA ARG A 69 -10.01 2.55 -0.84
C ARG A 69 -8.70 1.76 -0.98
N LEU A 70 -7.59 2.28 -0.46
CA LEU A 70 -6.30 1.58 -0.42
C LEU A 70 -6.35 0.38 0.53
N ALA A 71 -6.94 0.53 1.71
CA ALA A 71 -7.14 -0.57 2.65
C ALA A 71 -7.99 -1.68 2.01
N GLY A 72 -9.08 -1.34 1.31
CA GLY A 72 -9.90 -2.30 0.59
C GLY A 72 -9.21 -2.91 -0.64
N LEU A 73 -8.16 -2.29 -1.19
CA LEU A 73 -7.31 -2.94 -2.19
C LEU A 73 -6.33 -3.91 -1.53
N GLU A 74 -5.71 -3.53 -0.41
CA GLU A 74 -4.84 -4.43 0.35
C GLU A 74 -5.60 -5.66 0.83
N GLU A 75 -6.81 -5.52 1.37
CA GLU A 75 -7.62 -6.65 1.82
C GLU A 75 -7.95 -7.62 0.68
N ARG A 76 -8.26 -7.10 -0.51
CA ARG A 76 -8.61 -7.92 -1.67
C ARG A 76 -7.41 -8.58 -2.34
N TYR A 77 -6.28 -7.88 -2.43
CA TYR A 77 -5.17 -8.31 -3.28
C TYR A 77 -3.94 -8.74 -2.49
N LYS A 78 -3.85 -8.47 -1.20
CA LYS A 78 -2.75 -8.94 -0.34
C LYS A 78 -3.18 -10.22 0.34
N ARG A 79 -2.33 -11.24 0.26
CA ARG A 79 -2.53 -12.53 0.92
C ARG A 79 -1.38 -12.79 1.87
N GLN A 80 -1.66 -13.54 2.92
CA GLN A 80 -0.65 -14.02 3.86
C GLN A 80 -0.57 -15.54 3.76
N CYS A 81 0.64 -16.06 3.55
CA CYS A 81 0.87 -17.49 3.53
C CYS A 81 0.62 -18.07 4.93
N THR A 82 -0.22 -19.10 5.02
CA THR A 82 -0.51 -19.81 6.28
C THR A 82 0.66 -20.66 6.79
N LYS A 83 1.62 -21.01 5.92
CA LYS A 83 2.78 -21.83 6.27
C LYS A 83 3.98 -21.01 6.76
N CYS A 84 4.35 -19.95 6.04
CA CYS A 84 5.55 -19.14 6.38
C CYS A 84 5.22 -17.73 6.90
N GLY A 85 3.95 -17.31 6.88
CA GLY A 85 3.54 -15.98 7.34
C GLY A 85 3.87 -14.84 6.37
N LYS A 86 4.54 -15.10 5.24
CA LYS A 86 4.88 -14.06 4.24
C LYS A 86 3.63 -13.43 3.65
N LYS A 87 3.60 -12.10 3.60
CA LYS A 87 2.58 -11.31 2.90
C LYS A 87 3.02 -11.06 1.46
N PHE A 88 2.13 -11.25 0.51
CA PHE A 88 2.39 -11.05 -0.91
C PHE A 88 1.14 -10.57 -1.63
N TRP A 89 1.33 -9.87 -2.75
CA TRP A 89 0.24 -9.48 -3.63
C TRP A 89 -0.15 -10.66 -4.53
N ILE A 90 -1.45 -10.86 -4.76
CA ILE A 90 -1.91 -11.85 -5.71
C ILE A 90 -1.46 -11.47 -7.12
N ALA A 91 -1.07 -12.48 -7.88
CA ALA A 91 -0.69 -12.37 -9.27
C ALA A 91 -1.16 -13.64 -9.99
N ASP A 92 -1.36 -13.55 -11.30
CA ASP A 92 -1.90 -14.66 -12.09
C ASP A 92 -0.97 -15.87 -12.05
N GLU A 93 0.36 -15.67 -11.98
CA GLU A 93 1.33 -16.75 -11.91
C GLU A 93 1.30 -17.52 -10.58
N LEU A 94 0.67 -16.94 -9.55
CA LEU A 94 0.52 -17.56 -8.24
C LEU A 94 -0.78 -18.36 -8.12
N VAL A 95 -1.64 -18.38 -9.13
CA VAL A 95 -2.91 -19.12 -9.06
C VAL A 95 -2.64 -20.62 -8.96
N GLU A 96 -3.15 -21.25 -7.89
CA GLU A 96 -3.12 -22.69 -7.70
C GLU A 96 -4.51 -23.27 -7.97
N THR A 97 -4.55 -24.25 -8.87
CA THR A 97 -5.76 -25.02 -9.18
C THR A 97 -5.54 -26.49 -8.85
N SER A 98 -6.63 -27.18 -8.55
CA SER A 98 -6.64 -28.62 -8.37
C SER A 98 -6.36 -29.30 -9.71
N TRP A 99 -5.38 -30.20 -9.73
CA TRP A 99 -5.00 -30.95 -10.93
C TRP A 99 -6.09 -31.92 -11.42
N PHE A 100 -7.03 -32.30 -10.54
CA PHE A 100 -8.07 -33.30 -10.86
C PHE A 100 -9.32 -32.67 -11.48
N ASP A 101 -9.84 -31.59 -10.88
CA ASP A 101 -11.09 -30.95 -11.28
C ASP A 101 -10.93 -29.51 -11.77
N GLY A 102 -9.69 -29.01 -11.83
CA GLY A 102 -9.37 -27.65 -12.29
C GLY A 102 -9.88 -26.55 -11.36
N LYS A 103 -10.45 -26.89 -10.21
CA LYS A 103 -11.03 -25.89 -9.31
C LYS A 103 -9.96 -25.01 -8.71
N PHE A 104 -10.29 -23.74 -8.57
CA PHE A 104 -9.45 -22.77 -7.91
C PHE A 104 -9.29 -23.11 -6.42
N ILE A 105 -8.05 -23.31 -5.98
CA ILE A 105 -7.71 -23.63 -4.59
C ILE A 105 -7.28 -22.37 -3.85
N GLY A 106 -6.51 -21.49 -4.49
CA GLY A 106 -5.97 -20.28 -3.87
C GLY A 106 -4.70 -19.78 -4.56
N TYR A 107 -3.82 -19.13 -3.78
CA TYR A 107 -2.61 -18.52 -4.29
C TYR A 107 -1.35 -19.14 -3.68
N ARG A 108 -0.45 -19.68 -4.52
CA ARG A 108 0.84 -20.23 -4.12
C ARG A 108 1.72 -19.13 -3.52
N CYS A 109 2.42 -19.47 -2.44
CA CYS A 109 3.38 -18.57 -1.81
C CYS A 109 4.60 -18.37 -2.71
N PRO A 110 5.02 -17.12 -2.96
CA PRO A 110 6.21 -16.82 -3.77
C PRO A 110 7.53 -17.05 -3.04
N GLU A 111 7.50 -17.43 -1.75
CA GLU A 111 8.71 -17.74 -0.99
C GLU A 111 9.33 -19.05 -1.48
N GLU A 112 10.63 -19.02 -1.80
CA GLU A 112 11.38 -20.18 -2.22
C GLU A 112 11.32 -21.28 -1.15
N GLY A 113 10.99 -22.51 -1.56
CA GLY A 113 10.93 -23.67 -0.67
C GLY A 113 9.72 -23.73 0.28
N CYS A 114 8.84 -22.73 0.30
CA CYS A 114 7.66 -22.75 1.17
C CYS A 114 6.59 -23.74 0.66
N GLY A 115 6.16 -23.60 -0.60
CA GLY A 115 5.10 -24.43 -1.20
C GLY A 115 3.73 -24.31 -0.52
N GLY A 116 3.51 -23.31 0.34
CA GLY A 116 2.21 -23.06 0.96
C GLY A 116 1.22 -22.40 0.00
N VAL A 117 -0.07 -22.59 0.23
CA VAL A 117 -1.15 -21.95 -0.56
C VAL A 117 -1.98 -21.08 0.37
N ALA A 118 -2.06 -19.79 0.08
CA ALA A 118 -2.95 -18.86 0.76
C ALA A 118 -4.37 -19.04 0.22
N LYS A 119 -5.34 -19.19 1.13
CA LYS A 119 -6.75 -19.36 0.77
C LYS A 119 -7.28 -18.12 0.03
N PRO A 120 -8.23 -18.30 -0.90
CA PRO A 120 -8.97 -17.19 -1.46
C PRO A 120 -9.87 -16.57 -0.39
N GLU A 121 -10.37 -15.37 -0.67
CA GLU A 121 -11.37 -14.72 0.17
C GLU A 121 -12.60 -15.63 0.25
N GLU A 122 -13.00 -16.03 1.45
CA GLU A 122 -14.25 -16.77 1.64
C GLU A 122 -15.38 -15.82 1.28
N ARG A 123 -16.09 -16.08 0.17
CA ARG A 123 -17.35 -15.39 -0.12
C ARG A 123 -18.32 -15.78 0.99
N ALA A 124 -18.55 -14.86 1.92
CA ALA A 124 -19.66 -14.91 2.87
C ALA A 124 -21.00 -14.92 2.13
#